data_AF-A0A940XHV2-F1
#
_entry.id   AF-A0A940XHV2-F1
#
_cell.length_a   1.000
_cell.length_b   1.000
_cell.length_c   1.000
_cell.angle_alpha   90.00
_cell.angle_beta   90.00
_cell.angle_gamma   90.00
#
_symmetry.space_group_name_H-M   'P 1'
#
loop_
_entity.id
_entity.type
_entity.pdbx_description
1 polymer ?
#
loop_
_entity_poly.entity_id
_entity_poly.type
_entity_poly.pdbx_seq_one_letter_code
_entity_poly.pdbx_strand_id
1 'polypeptide(L)'
;MFENLDFEILNDPEYKEDSVREDIIVPILKRLGYTSSGENKIRRGIALTHPFVNIGSTTRKINIIPDYILETENNSKWILDAKAPNENILKSGNVEQAYSYAINSEVRCNIYSLCNGRKLTVFHISEIEPILDIDIKDIDENWKLVEEVLGPIHIEKPFLKHFHPDFGIHLLKVGSPLDTIFHFIPAFVQNISKVNDELYTIYSVVNFGEDYGISLDFGKDKFEEFINSVPTILKDYITIKLKNAPYQANFNSLEEMFPISISAKRGTESFTNSNETYIPFQVVRFNNIA
;
A
#
# COMPACT_ATOMS: atom_id res chain seq x y z
N MET A 1 18.35 6.73 -4.72
CA MET A 1 18.36 7.31 -3.36
C MET A 1 19.77 7.54 -2.83
N PHE A 2 20.71 6.62 -3.06
CA PHE A 2 22.06 6.66 -2.46
C PHE A 2 23.13 7.09 -3.46
N GLU A 3 22.97 8.27 -4.08
CA GLU A 3 23.75 8.69 -5.27
C GLU A 3 25.28 8.69 -5.09
N ASN A 4 25.79 8.67 -3.86
CA ASN A 4 27.23 8.69 -3.56
C ASN A 4 27.70 7.53 -2.67
N LEU A 5 26.86 6.52 -2.40
CA LEU A 5 27.25 5.38 -1.56
C LEU A 5 27.76 4.24 -2.44
N ASP A 6 29.06 3.98 -2.39
CA ASP A 6 29.62 2.74 -2.91
C ASP A 6 29.38 1.62 -1.90
N PHE A 7 28.51 0.67 -2.25
CA PHE A 7 28.14 -0.44 -1.37
C PHE A 7 29.29 -1.39 -1.03
N GLU A 8 30.45 -1.29 -1.70
CA GLU A 8 31.65 -2.01 -1.27
C GLU A 8 32.14 -1.55 0.11
N ILE A 9 31.79 -0.33 0.55
CA ILE A 9 32.10 0.17 1.90
C ILE A 9 31.49 -0.71 3.01
N LEU A 10 30.42 -1.45 2.71
CA LEU A 10 29.81 -2.39 3.67
C LEU A 10 30.70 -3.60 3.99
N ASN A 11 31.78 -3.80 3.24
CA ASN A 11 32.82 -4.81 3.53
C ASN A 11 33.92 -4.26 4.45
N ASP A 12 33.96 -2.95 4.70
CA ASP A 12 34.92 -2.32 5.60
C ASP A 12 34.56 -2.63 7.07
N PRO A 13 35.47 -3.24 7.86
CA PRO A 13 35.25 -3.47 9.29
C PRO A 13 35.03 -2.21 10.13
N GLU A 14 35.44 -1.03 9.64
CA GLU A 14 35.20 0.25 10.30
C GLU A 14 33.79 0.80 10.04
N TYR A 15 33.10 0.30 9.01
CA TYR A 15 31.72 0.68 8.70
C TYR A 15 30.75 -0.04 9.65
N LYS A 16 30.29 0.68 10.68
CA LYS A 16 29.49 0.13 11.78
C LYS A 16 28.05 0.63 11.74
N GLU A 17 27.30 0.23 12.76
CA GLU A 17 25.88 0.56 12.94
C GLU A 17 25.59 2.06 12.85
N ASP A 18 26.46 2.91 13.37
CA ASP A 18 26.34 4.37 13.26
C ASP A 18 26.39 4.88 11.81
N SER A 19 27.26 4.28 10.99
CA SER A 19 27.35 4.58 9.56
C SER A 19 26.10 4.08 8.81
N VAL A 20 25.62 2.87 9.13
CA VAL A 20 24.34 2.34 8.59
C VAL A 20 23.17 3.28 8.92
N ARG A 21 23.13 3.81 10.15
CA ARG A 21 22.10 4.76 10.58
C ARG A 21 22.06 6.00 9.69
N GLU A 22 23.18 6.68 9.50
CA GLU A 22 23.21 7.97 8.81
C GLU A 22 23.21 7.84 7.27
N ASP A 23 23.98 6.90 6.73
CA ASP A 23 24.17 6.80 5.28
C ASP A 23 23.05 6.04 4.56
N ILE A 24 22.31 5.19 5.28
CA ILE A 24 21.29 4.29 4.69
C ILE A 24 19.91 4.51 5.28
N ILE A 25 19.75 4.34 6.59
CA ILE A 25 18.42 4.38 7.23
C ILE A 25 17.82 5.79 7.14
N VAL A 26 18.59 6.83 7.42
CA VAL A 26 18.10 8.21 7.39
C VAL A 26 17.56 8.60 6.00
N PRO A 27 18.26 8.35 4.88
CA PRO A 27 17.71 8.56 3.54
C PRO A 27 16.39 7.82 3.28
N ILE A 28 16.27 6.55 3.72
CA ILE A 28 15.04 5.76 3.57
C ILE A 28 13.89 6.41 4.32
N LEU A 29 14.08 6.74 5.61
CA LEU A 29 13.05 7.37 6.43
C LEU A 29 12.61 8.72 5.87
N LYS A 30 13.55 9.52 5.35
CA LYS A 30 13.24 10.80 4.70
C LYS A 30 12.38 10.61 3.44
N ARG A 31 12.70 9.65 2.58
CA ARG A 31 11.91 9.38 1.37
C ARG A 31 10.53 8.81 1.69
N LEU A 32 10.39 8.03 2.76
CA LEU A 32 9.09 7.60 3.29
C LEU A 32 8.24 8.76 3.83
N GLY A 33 8.81 9.95 4.00
CA GLY A 33 8.11 11.13 4.49
C GLY A 33 8.11 11.29 6.01
N TYR A 34 8.95 10.53 6.73
CA TYR A 34 9.17 10.76 8.16
C TYR A 34 10.24 11.83 8.37
N THR A 35 10.01 12.74 9.32
CA THR A 35 10.96 13.81 9.64
C THR A 35 11.10 13.99 11.15
N SER A 36 11.99 14.86 11.61
CA SER A 36 12.14 15.14 13.05
C SER A 36 10.96 15.93 13.65
N SER A 37 10.00 16.40 12.84
CA SER A 37 8.86 17.21 13.27
C SER A 37 7.64 16.99 12.36
N GLY A 38 6.52 17.68 12.61
CA GLY A 38 5.29 17.52 11.79
C GLY A 38 4.45 16.30 12.19
N GLU A 39 3.62 15.80 11.30
CA GLU A 39 2.67 14.71 11.60
C GLU A 39 3.32 13.33 11.62
N ASN A 40 4.30 13.11 10.74
CA ASN A 40 5.05 11.85 10.61
C ASN A 40 6.46 12.04 11.22
N LYS A 41 6.63 11.61 12.47
CA LYS A 41 7.81 11.93 13.28
C LYS A 41 8.75 10.75 13.44
N ILE A 42 10.04 11.07 13.50
CA ILE A 42 11.11 10.17 13.90
C ILE A 42 11.52 10.52 15.34
N ARG A 43 11.39 9.56 16.26
CA ARG A 43 11.95 9.64 17.61
C ARG A 43 13.17 8.74 17.72
N ARG A 44 14.25 9.28 18.28
CA ARG A 44 15.53 8.56 18.49
C ARG A 44 15.90 8.57 19.96
N GLY A 45 16.62 7.54 20.41
CA GLY A 45 17.25 7.54 21.73
C GLY A 45 16.27 7.54 22.91
N ILE A 46 15.05 7.05 22.71
CA ILE A 46 14.05 6.95 23.78
C ILE A 46 14.35 5.72 24.62
N ALA A 47 14.67 5.92 25.89
CA ALA A 47 14.84 4.83 26.85
C ALA A 47 13.47 4.28 27.27
N LEU A 48 13.18 3.05 26.82
CA LEU A 48 11.98 2.32 27.17
C LEU A 48 12.24 1.48 28.43
N THR A 49 11.28 1.48 29.35
CA THR A 49 11.36 0.68 30.55
C THR A 49 11.06 -0.78 30.18
N HIS A 50 11.99 -1.69 30.44
CA HIS A 50 11.74 -3.12 30.25
C HIS A 50 10.74 -3.61 31.32
N PRO A 51 9.59 -4.18 30.95
CA PRO A 51 8.50 -4.41 31.89
C PRO A 51 8.79 -5.50 32.94
N PHE A 52 9.80 -6.36 32.75
CA PHE A 52 10.08 -7.46 33.68
C PHE A 52 11.57 -7.76 33.85
N VAL A 53 12.17 -7.40 34.99
CA VAL A 53 13.36 -8.08 35.55
C VAL A 53 13.32 -8.02 37.08
N ASN A 54 12.59 -8.95 37.69
CA ASN A 54 12.76 -9.27 39.11
C ASN A 54 13.74 -10.44 39.22
N ILE A 55 14.95 -10.19 39.70
CA ILE A 55 15.91 -11.25 40.04
C ILE A 55 15.91 -11.35 41.56
N GLY A 56 15.18 -12.34 42.10
CA GLY A 56 14.95 -12.47 43.54
C GLY A 56 14.14 -11.31 44.11
N SER A 57 14.62 -10.68 45.18
CA SER A 57 13.98 -9.52 45.85
C SER A 57 14.41 -8.16 45.30
N THR A 58 15.30 -8.12 44.30
CA THR A 58 15.82 -6.86 43.75
C THR A 58 15.23 -6.59 42.37
N THR A 59 14.49 -5.49 42.26
CA THR A 59 14.01 -4.99 40.96
C THR A 59 15.12 -4.18 40.31
N ARG A 60 15.64 -4.63 39.16
CA ARG A 60 16.53 -3.83 38.33
C ARG A 60 15.74 -3.25 37.17
N LYS A 61 15.70 -1.92 37.08
CA LYS A 61 15.18 -1.24 35.88
C LYS A 61 16.20 -1.43 34.77
N ILE A 62 15.89 -2.29 33.81
CA ILE A 62 16.63 -2.38 32.55
C ILE A 62 15.93 -1.44 31.58
N ASN A 63 16.71 -0.54 30.99
CA ASN A 63 16.23 0.30 29.90
C ASN A 63 16.69 -0.31 28.58
N ILE A 64 15.81 -0.29 27.60
CA ILE A 64 16.12 -0.68 26.23
C ILE A 64 15.87 0.51 25.32
N ILE A 65 16.73 0.71 24.31
CA ILE A 65 16.70 1.92 23.48
C ILE A 65 16.64 1.47 22.03
N PRO A 66 15.49 1.58 21.34
CA PRO A 66 15.43 1.45 19.89
C PRO A 66 16.16 2.62 19.22
N ASP A 67 16.76 2.37 18.06
CA ASP A 67 17.34 3.46 17.26
C ASP A 67 16.28 4.44 16.77
N TYR A 68 15.15 3.93 16.27
CA TYR A 68 14.07 4.72 15.73
C TYR A 68 12.70 4.20 16.18
N ILE A 69 11.87 5.11 16.67
CA ILE A 69 10.42 4.95 16.82
C ILE A 69 9.76 5.92 15.84
N LEU A 70 8.90 5.40 14.97
CA LEU A 70 8.25 6.15 13.92
C LEU A 70 6.79 6.37 14.30
N GLU A 71 6.39 7.63 14.36
CA GLU A 71 5.06 8.06 14.78
C GLU A 71 4.31 8.69 13.63
N THR A 72 3.00 8.48 13.61
CA THR A 72 2.05 9.25 12.78
C THR A 72 0.92 9.72 13.69
N GLU A 73 0.52 10.99 13.55
CA GLU A 73 -0.48 11.64 14.42
C GLU A 73 -0.19 11.50 15.94
N ASN A 74 1.10 11.45 16.32
CA ASN A 74 1.62 11.22 17.69
C ASN A 74 1.38 9.82 18.27
N ASN A 75 1.05 8.83 17.44
CA ASN A 75 1.00 7.42 17.84
C ASN A 75 2.20 6.67 17.26
N SER A 76 2.92 5.91 18.09
CA SER A 76 3.97 5.00 17.64
C SER A 76 3.38 3.93 16.72
N LYS A 77 3.89 3.84 15.50
CA LYS A 77 3.35 2.90 14.49
C LYS A 77 4.29 1.78 14.13
N TRP A 78 5.59 2.04 14.18
CA TRP A 78 6.60 1.01 13.98
C TRP A 78 7.95 1.44 14.54
N ILE A 79 8.84 0.48 14.70
CA ILE A 79 10.23 0.72 15.12
C ILE A 79 11.22 0.19 14.08
N LEU A 80 12.40 0.80 14.05
CA LEU A 80 13.53 0.35 13.25
C LEU A 80 14.78 0.29 14.13
N ASP A 81 15.44 -0.86 14.10
CA ASP A 81 16.71 -1.11 14.77
C ASP A 81 17.83 -1.27 13.74
N ALA A 82 18.92 -0.54 13.89
CA ALA A 82 20.10 -0.64 13.05
C ALA A 82 21.02 -1.76 13.55
N LYS A 83 21.74 -2.39 12.62
CA LYS A 83 22.79 -3.35 12.93
C LYS A 83 24.02 -3.11 12.07
N ALA A 84 25.16 -3.66 12.48
CA ALA A 84 26.35 -3.63 11.63
C ALA A 84 26.18 -4.53 10.39
N PRO A 85 26.86 -4.25 9.26
CA PRO A 85 26.64 -4.99 8.00
C PRO A 85 26.88 -6.49 8.01
N ASN A 86 27.61 -6.99 9.00
CA ASN A 86 27.92 -8.40 9.18
C ASN A 86 26.94 -9.13 10.09
N GLU A 87 25.98 -8.43 10.71
CA GLU A 87 25.00 -9.04 11.60
C GLU A 87 23.82 -9.64 10.86
N ASN A 88 23.30 -10.74 11.40
CA ASN A 88 22.11 -11.41 10.88
C ASN A 88 20.84 -10.75 11.44
N ILE A 89 19.98 -10.29 10.54
CA ILE A 89 18.71 -9.61 10.84
C ILE A 89 17.46 -10.43 10.49
N LEU A 90 17.62 -11.67 10.01
CA LEU A 90 16.51 -12.56 9.65
C LEU A 90 16.16 -13.56 10.75
N LYS A 91 17.17 -14.08 11.46
CA LYS A 91 17.00 -15.11 12.51
C LYS A 91 18.08 -14.93 13.57
N SER A 92 17.75 -14.36 14.73
CA SER A 92 18.68 -14.17 15.85
C SER A 92 18.01 -13.46 17.03
N GLY A 93 18.75 -13.30 18.13
CA GLY A 93 18.38 -12.42 19.24
C GLY A 93 18.20 -10.94 18.84
N ASN A 94 18.71 -10.50 17.68
CA ASN A 94 18.45 -9.15 17.16
C ASN A 94 16.97 -8.97 16.78
N VAL A 95 16.36 -9.99 16.18
CA VAL A 95 14.91 -9.97 15.85
C VAL A 95 14.08 -9.93 17.12
N GLU A 96 14.43 -10.76 18.11
CA GLU A 96 13.76 -10.79 19.42
C GLU A 96 13.90 -9.45 20.17
N GLN A 97 15.06 -8.81 20.06
CA GLN A 97 15.32 -7.47 20.61
C GLN A 97 14.40 -6.42 19.96
N ALA A 98 14.38 -6.33 18.63
CA ALA A 98 13.50 -5.40 17.92
C ALA A 98 12.01 -5.69 18.20
N TYR A 99 11.62 -6.96 18.25
CA TYR A 99 10.27 -7.37 18.65
C TYR A 99 9.90 -6.86 20.06
N SER A 100 10.82 -6.98 21.02
CA SER A 100 10.60 -6.51 22.39
C SER A 100 10.34 -5.00 22.47
N TYR A 101 10.90 -4.21 21.54
CA TYR A 101 10.66 -2.77 21.45
C TYR A 101 9.24 -2.49 20.99
N ALA A 102 8.79 -3.22 19.98
CA ALA A 102 7.46 -3.04 19.39
C ALA A 102 6.33 -3.34 20.38
N ILE A 103 6.44 -4.44 21.12
CA ILE A 103 5.44 -4.85 22.12
C ILE A 103 5.56 -4.11 23.46
N ASN A 104 6.59 -3.27 23.63
CA ASN A 104 6.79 -2.52 24.87
C ASN A 104 5.56 -1.65 25.17
N SER A 105 5.18 -1.54 26.44
CA SER A 105 3.99 -0.79 26.87
C SER A 105 4.01 0.70 26.50
N GLU A 106 5.18 1.29 26.31
CA GLU A 106 5.37 2.70 25.92
C GLU A 106 5.32 2.91 24.40
N VAL A 107 5.49 1.84 23.60
CA VAL A 107 5.50 1.91 22.12
C VAL A 107 4.22 1.31 21.54
N ARG A 108 3.94 0.03 21.83
CA ARG A 108 2.74 -0.72 21.38
C ARG A 108 2.46 -0.60 19.88
N CYS A 109 3.42 -0.95 19.06
CA CYS A 109 3.26 -1.00 17.62
C CYS A 109 3.22 -2.43 17.07
N ASN A 110 2.59 -2.59 15.91
CA ASN A 110 2.42 -3.90 15.29
C ASN A 110 3.52 -4.25 14.29
N ILE A 111 4.33 -3.27 13.90
CA ILE A 111 5.39 -3.43 12.90
C ILE A 111 6.73 -3.13 13.55
N TYR A 112 7.73 -3.93 13.23
CA TYR A 112 9.12 -3.72 13.62
C TYR A 112 10.05 -4.11 12.48
N SER A 113 11.22 -3.51 12.44
CA SER A 113 12.15 -3.71 11.34
C SER A 113 13.59 -3.66 11.80
N LEU A 114 14.45 -4.28 11.01
CA LEU A 114 15.88 -4.26 11.18
C LEU A 114 16.54 -3.85 9.86
N CYS A 115 17.63 -3.09 9.96
CA CYS A 115 18.45 -2.78 8.80
C CYS A 115 19.93 -2.88 9.15
N ASN A 116 20.67 -3.70 8.41
CA ASN A 116 22.13 -3.81 8.54
C ASN A 116 22.88 -3.11 7.40
N GLY A 117 22.19 -2.29 6.61
CA GLY A 117 22.77 -1.63 5.44
C GLY A 117 22.90 -2.51 4.20
N ARG A 118 22.90 -3.84 4.34
CA ARG A 118 22.77 -4.77 3.20
C ARG A 118 21.33 -5.06 2.89
N LYS A 119 20.53 -5.27 3.94
CA LYS A 119 19.11 -5.58 3.86
C LYS A 119 18.28 -4.69 4.76
N LEU A 120 17.03 -4.47 4.35
CA LEU A 120 15.95 -3.98 5.19
C LEU A 120 14.94 -5.11 5.32
N THR A 121 14.71 -5.55 6.55
CA THR A 121 13.76 -6.61 6.86
C THR A 121 12.68 -6.06 7.80
N VAL A 122 11.41 -6.28 7.47
CA VAL A 122 10.25 -5.80 8.22
C VAL A 122 9.39 -6.99 8.63
N PHE A 123 8.88 -6.93 9.85
CA PHE A 123 8.07 -7.96 10.47
C PHE A 123 6.79 -7.36 11.04
N HIS A 124 5.76 -8.20 11.15
CA HIS A 124 4.57 -7.93 11.93
C HIS A 124 4.63 -8.73 13.24
N ILE A 125 4.15 -8.19 14.36
CA ILE A 125 4.21 -8.86 15.67
C ILE A 125 3.42 -10.18 15.73
N SER A 126 2.49 -10.39 14.79
CA SER A 126 1.67 -11.60 14.68
C SER A 126 2.20 -12.60 13.65
N GLU A 127 3.32 -12.32 13.00
CA GLU A 127 3.91 -13.16 11.96
C GLU A 127 5.33 -13.59 12.35
N ILE A 128 5.68 -14.83 12.02
CA ILE A 128 7.01 -15.38 12.28
C ILE A 128 7.98 -14.99 11.16
N GLU A 129 7.51 -15.06 9.92
CA GLU A 129 8.28 -14.71 8.73
C GLU A 129 8.18 -13.19 8.46
N PRO A 130 9.19 -12.59 7.83
CA PRO A 130 9.16 -11.18 7.49
C PRO A 130 8.08 -10.88 6.46
N ILE A 131 7.40 -9.74 6.63
CA ILE A 131 6.43 -9.18 5.67
C ILE A 131 7.12 -8.43 4.53
N LEU A 132 8.40 -8.08 4.71
CA LEU A 132 9.27 -7.51 3.69
C LEU A 132 10.72 -7.92 3.99
N ASP A 133 11.43 -8.44 3.00
CA ASP A 133 12.89 -8.63 3.05
C ASP A 133 13.47 -8.17 1.72
N ILE A 134 14.26 -7.09 1.74
CA ILE A 134 14.81 -6.49 0.53
C ILE A 134 16.29 -6.14 0.68
N ASP A 135 17.06 -6.42 -0.36
CA ASP A 135 18.43 -5.93 -0.48
C ASP A 135 18.43 -4.41 -0.74
N ILE A 136 19.18 -3.65 0.06
CA ILE A 136 19.25 -2.19 -0.02
C ILE A 136 19.73 -1.72 -1.40
N LYS A 137 20.56 -2.53 -2.07
CA LYS A 137 21.00 -2.26 -3.45
C LYS A 137 19.84 -2.14 -4.43
N ASP A 138 18.77 -2.90 -4.20
CA ASP A 138 17.62 -3.01 -5.11
C ASP A 138 16.41 -2.22 -4.60
N ILE A 139 16.58 -1.44 -3.52
CA ILE A 139 15.46 -0.75 -2.85
C ILE A 139 14.82 0.32 -3.73
N ASP A 140 15.59 0.95 -4.63
CA ASP A 140 15.08 1.96 -5.54
C ASP A 140 14.11 1.34 -6.57
N GLU A 141 14.41 0.14 -7.06
CA GLU A 141 13.58 -0.60 -8.03
C GLU A 141 12.29 -1.12 -7.39
N ASN A 142 12.36 -1.46 -6.11
CA ASN A 142 11.23 -2.01 -5.35
C ASN A 142 10.62 -0.99 -4.38
N TRP A 143 10.86 0.31 -4.61
CA TRP A 143 10.49 1.36 -3.65
C TRP A 143 9.00 1.35 -3.32
N LYS A 144 8.16 1.05 -4.32
CA LYS A 144 6.70 0.95 -4.15
C LYS A 144 6.32 -0.03 -3.05
N LEU A 145 6.97 -1.20 -2.98
CA LEU A 145 6.71 -2.20 -1.94
C LEU A 145 7.11 -1.69 -0.55
N VAL A 146 8.23 -0.98 -0.45
CA VAL A 146 8.69 -0.36 0.81
C VAL A 146 7.69 0.71 1.27
N GLU A 147 7.23 1.55 0.36
CA GLU A 147 6.24 2.60 0.63
C GLU A 147 4.88 2.03 1.03
N GLU A 148 4.43 0.94 0.40
CA GLU A 148 3.20 0.22 0.75
C GLU A 148 3.28 -0.39 2.15
N VAL A 149 4.44 -0.85 2.60
CA VAL A 149 4.60 -1.48 3.93
C VAL A 149 4.83 -0.45 5.04
N LEU A 150 5.70 0.55 4.81
CA LEU A 150 6.22 1.45 5.84
C LEU A 150 5.78 2.91 5.68
N GLY A 151 5.15 3.26 4.56
CA GLY A 151 4.68 4.62 4.30
C GLY A 151 3.60 5.06 5.30
N PRO A 152 3.65 6.31 5.80
CA PRO A 152 2.70 6.82 6.80
C PRO A 152 1.23 6.57 6.43
N ILE A 153 0.87 6.81 5.17
CA ILE A 153 -0.51 6.65 4.69
C ILE A 153 -0.97 5.19 4.69
N HIS A 154 -0.11 4.24 4.33
CA HIS A 154 -0.44 2.82 4.31
C HIS A 154 -0.44 2.20 5.70
N ILE A 155 0.36 2.74 6.61
CA ILE A 155 0.34 2.37 8.03
C ILE A 155 -0.96 2.85 8.71
N GLU A 156 -1.40 4.08 8.43
CA GLU A 156 -2.67 4.58 8.97
C GLU A 156 -3.88 3.92 8.31
N LYS A 157 -3.78 3.64 7.01
CA LYS A 157 -4.85 3.06 6.21
C LYS A 157 -4.36 1.81 5.46
N PRO A 158 -4.21 0.66 6.15
CA PRO A 158 -3.70 -0.58 5.52
C PRO A 158 -4.52 -1.07 4.33
N PHE A 159 -5.82 -0.73 4.28
CA PHE A 159 -6.70 -1.07 3.16
C PHE A 159 -6.34 -0.35 1.85
N LEU A 160 -5.53 0.72 1.90
CA LEU A 160 -5.07 1.42 0.69
C LEU A 160 -4.05 0.62 -0.13
N LYS A 161 -3.42 -0.41 0.44
CA LYS A 161 -2.48 -1.30 -0.28
C LYS A 161 -3.09 -1.98 -1.51
N HIS A 162 -4.42 -2.03 -1.60
CA HIS A 162 -5.15 -2.64 -2.70
C HIS A 162 -5.76 -1.63 -3.68
N PHE A 163 -5.47 -0.33 -3.52
CA PHE A 163 -5.96 0.68 -4.44
C PHE A 163 -5.06 0.75 -5.67
N HIS A 164 -5.66 0.61 -6.84
CA HIS A 164 -4.99 0.89 -8.08
C HIS A 164 -5.01 2.41 -8.35
N PRO A 165 -3.97 3.00 -8.96
CA PRO A 165 -4.04 4.37 -9.44
C PRO A 165 -5.22 4.54 -10.41
N ASP A 166 -5.87 5.71 -10.39
CA ASP A 166 -7.00 5.99 -11.30
C ASP A 166 -6.51 6.30 -12.72
N PHE A 167 -7.03 5.56 -13.70
CA PHE A 167 -6.63 5.75 -15.10
C PHE A 167 -7.09 7.10 -15.66
N GLY A 168 -8.24 7.61 -15.23
CA GLY A 168 -8.75 8.91 -15.68
C GLY A 168 -7.83 10.06 -15.25
N ILE A 169 -7.32 10.03 -14.03
CA ILE A 169 -6.30 10.96 -13.52
C ILE A 169 -4.98 10.81 -14.27
N HIS A 170 -4.55 9.57 -14.55
CA HIS A 170 -3.36 9.34 -15.37
C HIS A 170 -3.49 10.01 -16.75
N LEU A 171 -4.61 9.77 -17.45
CA LEU A 171 -4.89 10.38 -18.76
C LEU A 171 -4.96 11.90 -18.72
N LEU A 172 -5.49 12.49 -17.63
CA LEU A 172 -5.46 13.93 -17.43
C LEU A 172 -4.01 14.45 -17.36
N LYS A 173 -3.15 13.79 -16.58
CA LYS A 173 -1.76 14.19 -16.37
C LYS A 173 -0.91 14.11 -17.65
N VAL A 174 -1.14 13.11 -18.49
CA VAL A 174 -0.44 12.98 -19.78
C VAL A 174 -1.06 13.83 -20.90
N GLY A 175 -2.12 14.59 -20.61
CA GLY A 175 -2.75 15.50 -21.58
C GLY A 175 -3.60 14.81 -22.64
N SER A 176 -4.21 13.67 -22.34
CA SER A 176 -5.06 12.94 -23.28
C SER A 176 -6.29 13.77 -23.71
N PRO A 177 -6.60 13.86 -25.02
CA PRO A 177 -7.79 14.54 -25.51
C PRO A 177 -9.09 13.94 -24.96
N LEU A 178 -10.06 14.79 -24.60
CA LEU A 178 -11.35 14.38 -24.02
C LEU A 178 -12.25 13.61 -25.00
N ASP A 179 -12.08 13.83 -26.30
CA ASP A 179 -12.83 13.16 -27.36
C ASP A 179 -12.30 11.76 -27.70
N THR A 180 -11.15 11.38 -27.14
CA THR A 180 -10.54 10.06 -27.32
C THR A 180 -11.48 8.97 -26.80
N ILE A 181 -11.81 8.02 -27.68
CA ILE A 181 -12.58 6.83 -27.32
C ILE A 181 -11.59 5.73 -26.96
N PHE A 182 -11.66 5.28 -25.72
CA PHE A 182 -10.91 4.13 -25.22
C PHE A 182 -11.74 2.87 -25.40
N HIS A 183 -11.09 1.81 -25.86
CA HIS A 183 -11.70 0.50 -26.03
C HIS A 183 -11.08 -0.46 -25.02
N PHE A 184 -11.88 -0.89 -24.04
CA PHE A 184 -11.48 -1.86 -23.03
C PHE A 184 -11.97 -3.24 -23.46
N ILE A 185 -11.06 -4.04 -24.00
CA ILE A 185 -11.37 -5.33 -24.66
C ILE A 185 -10.39 -6.41 -24.15
N PRO A 186 -10.82 -7.29 -23.22
CA PRO A 186 -11.98 -7.13 -22.34
C PRO A 186 -11.68 -6.27 -21.10
N ALA A 187 -12.69 -5.61 -20.55
CA ALA A 187 -12.72 -5.16 -19.16
C ALA A 187 -13.32 -6.26 -18.29
N PHE A 188 -12.63 -6.68 -17.24
CA PHE A 188 -13.16 -7.66 -16.28
C PHE A 188 -13.96 -6.94 -15.19
N VAL A 189 -15.26 -7.22 -15.11
CA VAL A 189 -16.16 -6.59 -14.15
C VAL A 189 -15.91 -7.14 -12.76
N GLN A 190 -15.43 -6.29 -11.84
CA GLN A 190 -15.22 -6.64 -10.43
C GLN A 190 -16.39 -6.19 -9.56
N ASN A 191 -16.94 -5.02 -9.86
CA ASN A 191 -18.15 -4.51 -9.23
C ASN A 191 -19.03 -3.83 -10.28
N ILE A 192 -20.34 -3.93 -10.08
CA ILE A 192 -21.31 -3.01 -10.67
C ILE A 192 -22.24 -2.50 -9.58
N SER A 193 -22.49 -1.19 -9.60
CA SER A 193 -23.33 -0.51 -8.62
C SER A 193 -24.31 0.44 -9.30
N LYS A 194 -25.54 0.51 -8.78
CA LYS A 194 -26.51 1.55 -9.11
C LYS A 194 -26.34 2.68 -8.10
N VAL A 195 -25.68 3.76 -8.53
CA VAL A 195 -25.33 4.91 -7.68
C VAL A 195 -26.57 5.72 -7.33
N ASN A 196 -27.45 5.91 -8.31
CA ASN A 196 -28.78 6.49 -8.14
C ASN A 196 -29.72 5.98 -9.26
N ASP A 197 -30.93 6.53 -9.38
CA ASP A 197 -31.90 6.06 -10.37
C ASP A 197 -31.50 6.26 -11.83
N GLU A 198 -30.55 7.16 -12.09
CA GLU A 198 -30.09 7.53 -13.43
C GLU A 198 -28.65 7.10 -13.73
N LEU A 199 -27.89 6.67 -12.72
CA LEU A 199 -26.46 6.38 -12.85
C LEU A 199 -26.10 4.98 -12.34
N TYR A 200 -25.44 4.23 -13.20
CA TYR A 200 -24.76 2.98 -12.91
C TYR A 200 -23.26 3.17 -13.12
N THR A 201 -22.45 2.44 -12.35
CA THR A 201 -20.99 2.43 -12.51
C THR A 201 -20.47 1.01 -12.45
N ILE A 202 -19.50 0.69 -13.29
CA ILE A 202 -18.72 -0.55 -13.27
C ILE A 202 -17.31 -0.22 -12.81
N TYR A 203 -16.81 -0.97 -11.84
CA TYR A 203 -15.39 -0.95 -11.49
C TYR A 203 -14.66 -2.11 -12.16
N SER A 204 -13.52 -1.79 -12.75
CA SER A 204 -12.61 -2.75 -13.38
C SER A 204 -11.16 -2.30 -13.18
N VAL A 205 -10.23 -3.21 -13.44
CA VAL A 205 -8.79 -2.93 -13.45
C VAL A 205 -8.27 -3.20 -14.86
N VAL A 206 -7.47 -2.28 -15.39
CA VAL A 206 -6.88 -2.36 -16.73
C VAL A 206 -5.38 -2.13 -16.67
N ASN A 207 -4.63 -2.85 -17.50
CA ASN A 207 -3.18 -2.71 -17.55
C ASN A 207 -2.76 -1.79 -18.70
N PHE A 208 -2.06 -0.70 -18.37
CA PHE A 208 -1.44 0.23 -19.32
C PHE A 208 0.01 0.50 -18.90
N GLY A 209 0.82 -0.55 -18.81
CA GLY A 209 2.19 -0.51 -18.28
C GLY A 209 2.25 -0.71 -16.76
N GLU A 210 1.20 -0.32 -16.06
CA GLU A 210 0.86 -0.73 -14.69
C GLU A 210 -0.66 -0.94 -14.59
N ASP A 211 -1.11 -1.54 -13.49
CA ASP A 211 -2.53 -1.77 -13.25
C ASP A 211 -3.21 -0.50 -12.74
N TYR A 212 -4.23 -0.03 -13.46
CA TYR A 212 -5.06 1.11 -13.11
C TYR A 212 -6.49 0.68 -12.80
N GLY A 213 -7.08 1.33 -11.79
CA GLY A 213 -8.51 1.26 -11.54
C GLY A 213 -9.25 2.14 -12.54
N ILE A 214 -10.41 1.66 -13.00
CA ILE A 214 -11.34 2.42 -13.83
C ILE A 214 -12.76 2.31 -13.28
N SER A 215 -13.42 3.46 -13.21
CA SER A 215 -14.88 3.56 -13.01
C SER A 215 -15.53 3.90 -14.35
N LEU A 216 -16.51 3.09 -14.76
CA LEU A 216 -17.18 3.14 -16.06
C LEU A 216 -18.66 3.46 -15.83
N ASP A 217 -18.99 4.73 -15.96
CA ASP A 217 -20.29 5.31 -15.69
C ASP A 217 -21.20 5.23 -16.92
N PHE A 218 -22.45 4.82 -16.71
CA PHE A 218 -23.46 4.79 -17.75
C PHE A 218 -24.86 5.05 -17.20
N GLY A 219 -25.70 5.62 -18.08
CA GLY A 219 -27.08 5.92 -17.76
C GLY A 219 -27.99 4.70 -17.87
N LYS A 220 -29.20 4.84 -17.32
CA LYS A 220 -30.27 3.85 -17.43
C LYS A 220 -30.62 3.49 -18.88
N ASP A 221 -30.43 4.41 -19.82
CA ASP A 221 -30.60 4.20 -21.26
C ASP A 221 -29.74 3.07 -21.83
N LYS A 222 -28.57 2.79 -21.21
CA LYS A 222 -27.65 1.72 -21.64
C LYS A 222 -27.75 0.46 -20.79
N PHE A 223 -28.69 0.40 -19.85
CA PHE A 223 -28.80 -0.75 -18.94
C PHE A 223 -29.11 -2.06 -19.68
N GLU A 224 -30.02 -2.03 -20.67
CA GLU A 224 -30.31 -3.22 -21.48
C GLU A 224 -29.11 -3.65 -22.33
N GLU A 225 -28.36 -2.69 -22.88
CA GLU A 225 -27.13 -2.94 -23.62
C GLU A 225 -26.08 -3.63 -22.75
N PHE A 226 -25.90 -3.13 -21.52
CA PHE A 226 -25.05 -3.76 -20.51
C PHE A 226 -25.50 -5.20 -20.21
N ILE A 227 -26.77 -5.41 -19.84
CA ILE A 227 -27.29 -6.75 -19.50
C ILE A 227 -27.16 -7.72 -20.68
N ASN A 228 -27.23 -7.23 -21.92
CA ASN A 228 -27.01 -8.06 -23.10
C ASN A 228 -25.56 -8.53 -23.24
N SER A 229 -24.59 -7.73 -22.81
CA SER A 229 -23.16 -8.09 -22.79
C SER A 229 -22.76 -9.03 -21.65
N VAL A 230 -23.57 -9.13 -20.59
CA VAL A 230 -23.33 -10.00 -19.43
C VAL A 230 -23.54 -11.49 -19.79
N PRO A 231 -22.72 -12.42 -19.28
CA PRO A 231 -22.96 -13.86 -19.43
C PRO A 231 -24.36 -14.28 -18.96
N THR A 232 -25.04 -15.13 -19.73
CA THR A 232 -26.44 -15.53 -19.46
C THR A 232 -26.69 -15.98 -18.02
N ILE A 233 -25.73 -16.71 -17.42
CA ILE A 233 -25.83 -17.21 -16.05
C ILE A 233 -25.82 -16.11 -14.97
N LEU A 234 -25.29 -14.92 -15.27
CA LEU A 234 -25.17 -13.80 -14.34
C LEU A 234 -26.26 -12.73 -14.50
N LYS A 235 -27.01 -12.74 -15.62
CA LYS A 235 -27.99 -11.69 -15.94
C LYS A 235 -29.05 -11.49 -14.85
N ASP A 236 -29.66 -12.59 -14.40
CA ASP A 236 -30.70 -12.53 -13.37
C ASP A 236 -30.11 -12.11 -12.02
N TYR A 237 -28.94 -12.66 -11.67
CA TYR A 237 -28.24 -12.32 -10.43
C TYR A 237 -27.95 -10.80 -10.35
N ILE A 238 -27.32 -10.23 -11.38
CA ILE A 238 -26.98 -8.81 -11.43
C ILE A 238 -28.24 -7.95 -11.41
N THR A 239 -29.26 -8.32 -12.21
CA THR A 239 -30.52 -7.56 -12.26
C THR A 239 -31.21 -7.51 -10.89
N ILE A 240 -31.23 -8.63 -10.16
CA ILE A 240 -31.80 -8.69 -8.81
C ILE A 240 -30.97 -7.84 -7.84
N LYS A 241 -29.63 -7.94 -7.89
CA LYS A 241 -28.73 -7.19 -7.00
C LYS A 241 -28.80 -5.68 -7.19
N LEU A 242 -28.98 -5.21 -8.41
CA LEU A 242 -29.10 -3.77 -8.70
C LEU A 242 -30.50 -3.19 -8.40
N LYS A 243 -31.49 -4.05 -8.13
CA LYS A 243 -32.84 -3.64 -7.72
C LYS A 243 -33.06 -3.63 -6.21
N ASN A 244 -32.22 -4.32 -5.46
CA ASN A 244 -32.37 -4.49 -4.01
C ASN A 244 -31.15 -3.93 -3.28
N ALA A 245 -31.36 -3.26 -2.15
CA ALA A 245 -30.25 -2.78 -1.32
C ALA A 245 -29.26 -3.94 -1.02
N PRO A 246 -27.94 -3.73 -1.17
CA PRO A 246 -27.23 -2.46 -1.30
C PRO A 246 -27.05 -1.92 -2.74
N TYR A 247 -27.83 -2.39 -3.71
CA TYR A 247 -27.81 -1.93 -5.11
C TYR A 247 -26.47 -2.16 -5.83
N GLN A 248 -25.77 -3.24 -5.47
CA GLN A 248 -24.48 -3.59 -6.04
C GLN A 248 -24.31 -5.11 -6.19
N ALA A 249 -23.54 -5.52 -7.19
CA ALA A 249 -23.03 -6.87 -7.36
C ALA A 249 -21.50 -6.83 -7.34
N ASN A 250 -20.90 -7.61 -6.43
CA ASN A 250 -19.45 -7.74 -6.26
C ASN A 250 -19.02 -9.14 -6.73
N PHE A 251 -17.84 -9.20 -7.35
CA PHE A 251 -17.17 -10.42 -7.81
C PHE A 251 -15.77 -10.42 -7.22
N ASN A 252 -15.56 -11.21 -6.16
CA ASN A 252 -14.40 -11.09 -5.29
C ASN A 252 -13.24 -12.01 -5.68
N SER A 253 -13.44 -12.89 -6.67
CA SER A 253 -12.41 -13.78 -7.20
C SER A 253 -12.33 -13.69 -8.72
N LEU A 254 -11.18 -14.10 -9.28
CA LEU A 254 -10.96 -14.09 -10.73
C LEU A 254 -11.95 -15.00 -11.46
N GLU A 255 -12.42 -16.06 -10.82
CA GLU A 255 -13.41 -17.00 -11.37
C GLU A 255 -14.83 -16.43 -11.37
N GLU A 256 -15.12 -15.48 -10.48
CA GLU A 256 -16.42 -14.79 -10.41
C GLU A 256 -16.50 -13.60 -11.38
N MET A 257 -15.35 -12.94 -11.63
CA MET A 257 -15.26 -11.83 -12.58
C MET A 257 -15.57 -12.30 -14.00
N PHE A 258 -16.19 -11.42 -14.79
CA PHE A 258 -16.53 -11.73 -16.18
C PHE A 258 -16.07 -10.62 -17.13
N PRO A 259 -15.61 -10.99 -18.34
CA PRO A 259 -15.18 -10.01 -19.34
C PRO A 259 -16.39 -9.38 -20.02
N ILE A 260 -16.32 -8.07 -20.26
CA ILE A 260 -17.18 -7.34 -21.20
C ILE A 260 -16.32 -6.40 -22.04
N SER A 261 -16.73 -6.14 -23.28
CA SER A 261 -16.05 -5.16 -24.13
C SER A 261 -16.74 -3.81 -24.01
N ILE A 262 -16.03 -2.75 -23.64
CA ILE A 262 -16.62 -1.42 -23.45
C ILE A 262 -15.87 -0.38 -24.28
N SER A 263 -16.60 0.55 -24.88
CA SER A 263 -16.02 1.79 -25.43
C SER A 263 -16.47 2.96 -24.57
N ALA A 264 -15.53 3.78 -24.09
CA ALA A 264 -15.83 4.89 -23.21
C ALA A 264 -14.91 6.10 -23.44
N LYS A 265 -15.35 7.28 -23.01
CA LYS A 265 -14.56 8.52 -23.02
C LYS A 265 -14.25 8.94 -21.59
N ARG A 266 -13.07 9.51 -21.35
CA ARG A 266 -12.74 10.06 -20.04
C ARG A 266 -13.70 11.20 -19.69
N GLY A 267 -14.22 11.22 -18.46
CA GLY A 267 -14.99 12.34 -17.95
C GLY A 267 -14.16 13.62 -17.79
N THR A 268 -14.85 14.73 -17.51
CA THR A 268 -14.21 16.04 -17.29
C THR A 268 -14.05 16.39 -15.82
N GLU A 269 -14.89 15.81 -14.95
CA GLU A 269 -14.94 16.13 -13.53
C GLU A 269 -14.11 15.13 -12.72
N SER A 270 -13.30 15.66 -11.79
CA SER A 270 -12.58 14.86 -10.80
C SER A 270 -13.36 14.80 -9.51
N PHE A 271 -13.50 13.60 -8.96
CA PHE A 271 -14.12 13.36 -7.67
C PHE A 271 -13.04 13.00 -6.67
N THR A 272 -13.10 13.59 -5.48
CA THR A 272 -12.17 13.32 -4.38
C THR A 272 -12.96 12.87 -3.16
N ASN A 273 -12.64 11.70 -2.64
CA ASN A 273 -13.13 11.24 -1.35
C ASN A 273 -11.97 11.22 -0.32
N SER A 274 -12.19 10.66 0.86
CA SER A 274 -11.17 10.64 1.93
C SER A 274 -9.92 9.80 1.62
N ASN A 275 -9.96 8.99 0.56
CA ASN A 275 -8.97 7.95 0.25
C ASN A 275 -8.38 8.06 -1.16
N GLU A 276 -9.12 8.61 -2.12
CA GLU A 276 -8.70 8.65 -3.52
C GLU A 276 -9.25 9.88 -4.25
N THR A 277 -8.64 10.15 -5.41
CA THR A 277 -9.18 11.06 -6.42
C THR A 277 -9.27 10.30 -7.74
N TYR A 278 -10.41 10.40 -8.42
CA TYR A 278 -10.68 9.65 -9.65
C TYR A 278 -11.46 10.47 -10.68
N ILE A 279 -11.35 10.09 -11.95
CA ILE A 279 -12.16 10.63 -13.06
C ILE A 279 -12.85 9.46 -13.77
N PRO A 280 -14.17 9.28 -13.59
CA PRO A 280 -14.91 8.23 -14.26
C PRO A 280 -14.89 8.36 -15.78
N PHE A 281 -14.93 7.22 -16.47
CA PHE A 281 -15.18 7.14 -17.89
C PHE A 281 -16.68 7.10 -18.16
N GLN A 282 -17.14 7.84 -19.16
CA GLN A 282 -18.51 7.82 -19.65
C GLN A 282 -18.63 6.78 -20.77
N VAL A 283 -19.42 5.73 -20.53
CA VAL A 283 -19.63 4.65 -21.50
C VAL A 283 -20.36 5.17 -22.72
N VAL A 284 -19.75 4.95 -23.88
CA VAL A 284 -20.34 5.24 -25.19
C VAL A 284 -21.19 4.06 -25.65
N ARG A 285 -20.67 2.82 -25.51
CA ARG A 285 -21.36 1.57 -25.89
C ARG A 285 -20.72 0.34 -25.24
N PHE A 286 -21.52 -0.70 -25.06
CA PHE A 286 -21.09 -2.06 -24.75
C PHE A 286 -20.95 -2.83 -26.07
N ASN A 287 -19.77 -3.35 -26.35
CA ASN A 287 -19.53 -4.15 -27.55
C ASN A 287 -19.83 -5.62 -27.24
N ASN A 288 -20.48 -6.33 -28.16
CA ASN A 288 -20.60 -7.77 -28.06
C ASN A 288 -19.21 -8.39 -28.18
N ILE A 289 -18.88 -9.29 -27.25
CA ILE A 289 -17.73 -10.19 -27.41
C ILE A 289 -18.12 -11.17 -28.51
N ALA A 290 -17.39 -11.13 -29.63
CA ALA A 290 -17.56 -12.08 -30.73
C ALA A 290 -17.08 -13.47 -30.31
#